data_AF-A0A0C6G0H5-F1
#
_entry.id   AF-A0A0C6G0H5-F1
#
_cell.length_a   1.000
_cell.length_b   1.000
_cell.length_c   1.000
_cell.angle_alpha   90.00
_cell.angle_beta   90.00
_cell.angle_gamma   90.00
#
_symmetry.space_group_name_H-M   'P 1'
#
loop_
_entity.id
_entity.type
_entity.pdbx_description
1 polymer ?
#
loop_
_entity_poly.entity_id
_entity_poly.type
_entity_poly.pdbx_seq_one_letter_code
_entity_poly.pdbx_strand_id
1 'polypeptide(L)' 'MATTTSAQCQSCRYYDYHKLNGGAAQGDEGLCRFNPPVSQPEPQGHGLWPVVSAQDWYGHFSPEAMAAE' A
#
# COMPACT_ATOMS: atom_id res chain seq x y z
N MET A 1 -2.97 7.07 22.42
CA MET A 1 -3.53 6.31 21.28
C MET A 1 -3.83 7.33 20.20
N ALA A 2 -2.97 7.43 19.18
CA ALA A 2 -3.25 8.32 18.05
C ALA A 2 -4.58 7.86 17.45
N THR A 3 -5.56 8.74 17.39
CA THR A 3 -6.85 8.49 16.74
C THR A 3 -6.59 8.24 15.26
N THR A 4 -6.54 6.95 14.91
CA THR A 4 -6.14 6.37 13.61
C THR A 4 -7.12 6.66 12.47
N THR A 5 -8.03 7.62 12.60
CA THR A 5 -9.00 7.93 11.54
C THR A 5 -8.32 8.52 10.30
N SER A 6 -7.15 9.15 10.47
CA SER A 6 -6.35 9.77 9.41
C SER A 6 -5.28 8.86 8.80
N ALA A 7 -5.00 7.70 9.40
CA ALA A 7 -3.87 6.84 9.04
C ALA A 7 -4.28 5.65 8.15
N GLN A 8 -5.15 5.92 7.19
CA GLN A 8 -5.59 4.94 6.19
C GLN A 8 -4.55 4.84 5.06
N CYS A 9 -4.48 3.68 4.39
CA CYS A 9 -3.61 3.45 3.25
C CYS A 9 -3.70 4.57 2.21
N GLN A 10 -4.92 4.99 1.82
CA GLN A 10 -5.13 6.04 0.81
C GLN A 10 -4.44 7.37 1.11
N SER A 11 -4.18 7.65 2.39
CA SER A 11 -3.53 8.89 2.84
C SER A 11 -2.02 8.72 3.08
N CYS A 12 -1.47 7.53 2.83
CA CYS A 12 -0.08 7.20 3.07
C CYS A 12 0.73 7.30 1.77
N ARG A 13 1.92 7.93 1.83
CA ARG A 13 2.83 8.10 0.69
C ARG A 13 3.31 6.81 0.02
N TYR A 14 3.07 5.67 0.66
CA TYR A 14 3.48 4.34 0.19
C TYR A 14 2.34 3.55 -0.43
N TYR A 15 1.13 4.09 -0.47
CA TYR A 15 0.00 3.45 -1.14
C TYR A 15 0.04 3.71 -2.63
N ASP A 16 -0.02 2.64 -3.42
CA ASP A 16 -0.01 2.68 -4.88
C ASP A 16 -1.32 2.10 -5.41
N TYR A 17 -2.24 2.96 -5.83
CA TYR A 17 -3.57 2.57 -6.33
C TYR A 17 -3.58 2.24 -7.84
N HIS A 18 -2.51 2.60 -8.56
CA HIS A 18 -2.48 2.50 -10.02
C HIS A 18 -2.12 1.10 -10.52
N LYS A 19 -1.42 0.31 -9.71
CA LYS A 19 -0.84 -0.96 -10.13
C LYS A 19 -1.03 -1.98 -9.02
N LEU A 20 -1.57 -3.14 -9.38
CA LEU A 20 -1.47 -4.33 -8.56
C LEU A 20 -0.35 -5.24 -9.12
N ASN A 21 -0.32 -6.49 -8.66
CA ASN A 21 0.67 -7.49 -9.07
C ASN A 21 0.45 -8.01 -10.51
N GLY A 22 0.60 -7.12 -11.50
CA GLY A 22 0.38 -7.43 -12.93
C GLY A 22 -1.04 -7.15 -13.44
N GLY A 23 -1.92 -6.59 -12.60
CA GLY A 23 -3.29 -6.22 -12.94
C GLY A 23 -3.63 -4.78 -12.59
N ALA A 24 -4.79 -4.33 -13.07
CA ALA A 24 -5.40 -3.08 -12.63
C ALA A 24 -6.02 -3.25 -11.24
N ALA A 25 -6.02 -2.19 -10.44
CA ALA A 25 -6.81 -2.15 -9.21
C ALA A 25 -8.30 -2.34 -9.50
N GLN A 26 -8.98 -3.13 -8.68
CA GLN A 26 -10.44 -3.24 -8.70
C GLN A 26 -11.01 -2.53 -7.47
N GLY A 27 -11.87 -1.54 -7.69
CA GLY A 27 -12.44 -0.76 -6.59
C GLY A 27 -11.39 0.02 -5.79
N ASP A 28 -11.30 -0.27 -4.50
CA ASP A 28 -10.48 0.45 -3.50
C ASP A 28 -9.15 -0.28 -3.19
N GLU A 29 -8.78 -1.25 -4.02
CA GLU A 29 -7.56 -2.03 -3.85
C GLU A 29 -6.32 -1.25 -4.32
N GLY A 30 -5.22 -1.39 -3.57
CA GLY A 30 -3.92 -0.88 -3.96
C GLY A 30 -2.79 -1.68 -3.31
N LEU A 31 -1.55 -1.29 -3.56
CA LEU A 31 -0.38 -1.92 -2.95
C LEU A 31 0.19 -1.09 -1.82
N CYS A 32 0.55 -1.75 -0.73
CA CYS A 32 1.37 -1.16 0.32
C CYS A 32 2.86 -1.31 -0.05
N ARG A 33 3.52 -0.23 -0.48
CA ARG A 33 4.92 -0.24 -0.92
C ARG A 33 5.94 -0.08 0.22
N PHE A 34 5.47 0.12 1.45
CA PHE A 34 6.35 0.10 2.63
C PHE A 34 6.75 -1.33 2.99
N ASN A 35 5.83 -2.28 2.82
CA ASN A 35 6.09 -3.70 3.06
C ASN A 35 6.59 -4.31 1.74
N PRO A 36 7.85 -4.78 1.66
CA PRO A 36 8.36 -5.40 0.45
C PRO A 36 7.54 -6.65 0.08
N PRO A 37 7.65 -7.16 -1.16
CA PRO A 37 6.94 -8.36 -1.57
C PRO A 37 7.16 -9.54 -0.60
N VAL A 38 6.08 -10.08 -0.04
CA VAL A 38 6.14 -11.12 1.00
C VAL A 38 5.69 -12.50 0.54
N SER A 39 5.10 -12.60 -0.65
CA SER A 39 4.57 -13.86 -1.19
C SER A 39 5.14 -14.12 -2.57
N GLN A 40 5.75 -15.28 -2.78
CA GLN A 40 6.22 -15.72 -4.08
C GLN A 40 5.49 -17.03 -4.44
N PRO A 41 4.39 -16.96 -5.23
CA PRO A 41 3.53 -18.13 -5.48
C PRO A 41 4.21 -19.19 -6.34
N GLU A 42 5.19 -18.82 -7.16
CA GLU A 42 5.93 -19.74 -8.04
C GLU A 42 7.44 -19.68 -7.77
N PRO A 43 8.18 -20.80 -7.80
CA PRO A 43 9.60 -20.82 -7.41
C PRO A 43 10.52 -19.92 -8.26
N GLN A 44 10.12 -19.63 -9.50
CA GLN A 44 10.84 -18.72 -10.41
C GLN A 44 10.07 -17.40 -10.66
N GLY A 45 8.91 -17.21 -10.03
CA GLY A 45 8.11 -16.01 -10.16
C GLY A 45 8.65 -14.83 -9.37
N HIS A 46 8.17 -13.62 -9.68
CA HIS A 46 8.44 -12.45 -8.85
C HIS A 46 7.62 -12.48 -7.56
N GLY A 47 8.18 -11.93 -6.48
CA GLY A 47 7.42 -11.67 -5.27
C GLY A 47 6.27 -10.69 -5.53
N LEU A 48 5.13 -10.96 -4.91
CA LEU A 48 3.93 -10.14 -4.94
C LEU A 48 3.93 -9.17 -3.76
N TRP A 49 3.64 -7.91 -4.07
CA TRP A 49 3.40 -6.88 -3.06
C TRP A 49 2.08 -7.18 -2.33
N PRO A 50 1.98 -6.85 -1.03
CA PRO A 50 0.72 -6.93 -0.31
C PRO A 50 -0.34 -6.03 -0.94
N VAL A 51 -1.49 -6.61 -1.29
CA VAL A 51 -2.69 -5.88 -1.69
C VAL A 51 -3.45 -5.48 -0.42
N VAL A 52 -3.89 -4.23 -0.35
CA VAL A 52 -4.63 -3.62 0.75
C VAL A 52 -5.80 -2.81 0.21
N SER A 53 -6.87 -2.67 0.98
CA SER A 53 -7.88 -1.64 0.73
C SER A 53 -7.32 -0.27 1.11
N ALA A 54 -7.80 0.78 0.45
CA ALA A 54 -7.43 2.15 0.74
C ALA A 54 -7.85 2.58 2.17
N GLN A 55 -8.81 1.90 2.80
CA GLN A 55 -9.22 2.11 4.19
C GLN A 55 -8.40 1.31 5.22
N ASP A 56 -7.54 0.40 4.79
CA ASP A 56 -6.73 -0.41 5.71
C ASP A 56 -5.68 0.42 6.46
N TRP A 57 -5.18 -0.16 7.57
CA TRP A 57 -3.98 0.30 8.26
C TRP A 57 -3.05 -0.90 8.51
N TYR A 58 -1.85 -0.86 7.95
CA TYR A 58 -0.91 -1.99 7.96
C TYR A 58 0.26 -1.82 8.94
N GLY A 59 0.14 -0.92 9.92
CA GLY A 59 1.12 -0.73 10.99
C GLY A 59 2.21 0.32 10.75
N HIS A 60 2.25 0.93 9.57
CA HIS A 60 3.08 2.11 9.30
C HIS A 60 2.29 3.17 8.53
N PHE A 61 2.48 4.43 8.89
CA PHE A 61 1.89 5.57 8.19
C PHE A 61 2.94 6.67 8.04
N SER A 62 3.10 7.15 6.82
CA SER A 62 3.88 8.34 6.52
C SER A 62 3.03 9.24 5.63
N PRO A 63 2.70 10.47 6.06
CA PRO A 63 2.00 11.40 5.19
C PRO A 63 2.87 11.73 3.97
N GLU A 64 2.23 12.13 2.88
CA GLU A 64 2.93 12.80 1.79
C GLU A 64 3.72 13.96 2.40
N ALA A 65 5.03 14.03 2.17
CA ALA A 65 5.78 15.18 2.65
C ALA A 65 5.25 16.39 1.87
N MET A 66 4.61 17.34 2.56
CA MET A 66 4.41 18.65 1.98
C MET A 66 5.81 19.17 1.69
N ALA A 67 6.19 19.21 0.41
CA ALA A 67 7.43 19.83 -0.01
C ALA A 67 7.38 21.26 0.55
N ALA A 68 8.22 21.53 1.55
CA ALA A 68 8.35 22.88 2.08
C ALA A 68 8.84 23.75 0.92
N GLU A 69 8.00 24.71 0.52
CA GLU A 69 8.33 25.77 -0.43
C GLU A 69 9.47 26.66 0.09
#